data_AF-A0A7S3HQH3-F1
#
_entry.id   AF-A0A7S3HQH3-F1
#
_cell.length_a   1.000
_cell.length_b   1.000
_cell.length_c   1.000
_cell.angle_alpha   90.00
_cell.angle_beta   90.00
_cell.angle_gamma   90.00
#
_symmetry.space_group_name_H-M   'P 1'
#
loop_
_entity.id
_entity.type
_entity.pdbx_description
1 polymer ?
#
loop_
_entity_poly.entity_id
_entity_poly.type
_entity_poly.pdbx_seq_one_letter_code
_entity_poly.pdbx_strand_id
1 'polypeptide(L)'
;ANTDFKVVATQLPLGLSLTQLVGESEGTFVVEAVMPGGSIALGLADVRVGDIIHAVTTMSGGVKGALDTHMACQDVDDLSEAIMANEDGQISMVVERPPEEGEGAFNWIPDVINKW
;
A
#
# COMPACT_ATOMS: atom_id res chain seq x y z
N ALA A 1 -11.84 15.09 -9.99
CA ALA A 1 -10.59 14.52 -10.50
C ALA A 1 -10.74 12.99 -10.51
N ASN A 2 -10.23 12.29 -11.53
CA ASN A 2 -10.42 10.84 -11.67
C ASN A 2 -9.29 10.13 -10.92
N THR A 3 -9.61 9.37 -9.88
CA THR A 3 -8.67 8.46 -9.24
C THR A 3 -8.52 7.19 -10.09
N ASP A 4 -7.30 6.68 -10.20
CA ASP A 4 -6.97 5.54 -11.07
C ASP A 4 -6.67 4.30 -10.23
N PHE A 5 -7.53 3.29 -10.32
CA PHE A 5 -7.37 2.01 -9.61
C PHE A 5 -6.66 1.00 -10.50
N LYS A 6 -5.63 0.36 -9.96
CA LYS A 6 -4.83 -0.65 -10.68
C LYS A 6 -4.61 -1.87 -9.80
N VAL A 7 -4.65 -3.03 -10.44
CA VAL A 7 -4.14 -4.26 -9.82
C VAL A 7 -2.71 -4.46 -10.30
N VAL A 8 -1.77 -4.48 -9.36
CA VAL A 8 -0.35 -4.72 -9.64
C VAL A 8 0.07 -6.05 -9.05
N ALA A 9 0.85 -6.84 -9.78
CA ALA A 9 1.37 -8.12 -9.31
C ALA A 9 2.90 -8.08 -9.31
N THR A 10 3.52 -8.56 -8.24
CA THR A 10 4.97 -8.49 -8.05
C THR A 10 5.46 -9.59 -7.09
N GLN A 11 6.75 -9.55 -6.75
CA GLN A 11 7.41 -10.54 -5.90
C GLN A 11 7.95 -9.92 -4.61
N LEU A 12 8.11 -10.72 -3.57
CA LEU A 12 8.78 -10.32 -2.34
C LEU A 12 10.31 -10.32 -2.51
N PRO A 13 11.05 -9.44 -1.80
CA PRO A 13 10.55 -8.35 -0.96
C PRO A 13 10.03 -7.17 -1.81
N LEU A 14 8.96 -6.50 -1.36
CA LEU A 14 8.41 -5.34 -2.08
C LEU A 14 9.35 -4.13 -2.07
N GLY A 15 9.95 -3.84 -0.91
CA GLY A 15 10.75 -2.63 -0.70
C GLY A 15 9.90 -1.36 -0.66
N LEU A 16 8.88 -1.33 0.20
CA LEU A 16 8.01 -0.16 0.42
C LEU A 16 8.07 0.26 1.89
N SER A 17 8.09 1.57 2.13
CA SER A 17 7.71 2.17 3.41
C SER A 17 6.26 2.60 3.30
N LEU A 18 5.44 2.20 4.27
CA LEU A 18 4.01 2.50 4.31
C LEU A 18 3.72 3.36 5.54
N THR A 19 2.81 4.31 5.38
CA THR A 19 2.23 5.06 6.48
C THR A 19 0.72 4.80 6.49
N GLN A 20 0.17 4.52 7.66
CA GLN A 20 -1.27 4.44 7.83
C GLN A 20 -1.82 5.84 8.11
N LEU A 21 -2.88 6.23 7.40
CA LEU A 21 -3.59 7.46 7.73
C LEU A 21 -4.42 7.26 8.99
N VAL A 22 -4.28 8.19 9.93
CA VAL A 22 -5.05 8.27 11.18
C VAL A 22 -6.19 9.28 10.96
N GLY A 23 -7.39 9.03 11.49
CA GLY A 23 -8.54 9.96 11.38
C GLY A 23 -9.73 9.41 10.56
N GLU A 24 -10.42 10.24 9.78
CA GLU A 24 -11.58 9.82 8.96
C GLU A 24 -11.23 8.79 7.86
N SER A 25 -9.95 8.47 7.70
CA SER A 25 -9.40 7.47 6.76
C SER A 25 -8.61 6.37 7.47
N GLU A 26 -8.91 6.11 8.74
CA GLU A 26 -8.34 5.00 9.53
C GLU A 26 -8.43 3.68 8.76
N GLY A 27 -7.31 2.96 8.62
CA GLY A 27 -7.22 1.74 7.79
C GLY A 27 -6.74 1.96 6.35
N THR A 28 -6.42 3.20 5.96
CA THR A 28 -5.85 3.51 4.63
C THR A 28 -4.31 3.51 4.68
N PHE A 29 -3.68 2.73 3.81
CA PHE A 29 -2.22 2.60 3.75
C PHE A 29 -1.66 3.35 2.54
N VAL A 30 -0.75 4.27 2.78
CA VAL A 30 -0.13 5.12 1.75
C VAL A 30 1.33 4.73 1.59
N VAL A 31 1.79 4.65 0.35
CA VAL A 31 3.20 4.46 0.04
C VAL A 31 3.96 5.75 0.34
N GLU A 32 4.75 5.75 1.41
CA GLU A 32 5.56 6.90 1.81
C GLU A 32 6.89 6.93 1.06
N ALA A 33 7.53 5.78 0.89
CA ALA A 33 8.82 5.68 0.23
C ALA A 33 8.99 4.33 -0.47
N VAL A 34 9.81 4.31 -1.51
CA VAL A 34 10.26 3.08 -2.18
C VAL A 34 11.69 2.81 -1.75
N MET A 35 11.91 1.69 -1.05
CA MET A 35 13.22 1.29 -0.55
C MET A 35 14.05 0.58 -1.65
N PRO A 36 15.35 0.86 -1.75
CA PRO A 36 16.23 0.15 -2.68
C PRO A 36 16.23 -1.37 -2.43
N GLY A 37 16.34 -2.14 -3.52
CA GLY A 37 16.49 -3.60 -3.46
C GLY A 37 15.19 -4.41 -3.38
N GLY A 38 14.03 -3.76 -3.30
CA GLY A 38 12.74 -4.43 -3.46
C GLY A 38 12.21 -4.42 -4.89
N SER A 39 11.24 -5.29 -5.16
CA SER A 39 10.64 -5.47 -6.49
C SER A 39 10.01 -4.20 -7.05
N ILE A 40 9.49 -3.31 -6.20
CA ILE A 40 8.95 -2.02 -6.65
C ILE A 40 10.07 -1.11 -7.15
N ALA A 41 11.20 -1.04 -6.44
CA ALA A 41 12.36 -0.25 -6.86
C ALA A 41 12.97 -0.75 -8.18
N LEU A 42 12.82 -2.05 -8.47
CA LEU A 42 13.25 -2.67 -9.72
C LEU A 42 12.27 -2.47 -10.88
N GLY A 43 11.14 -1.79 -10.66
CA GLY A 43 10.12 -1.53 -11.67
C GLY A 43 9.29 -2.76 -12.04
N LEU A 44 9.23 -3.77 -11.18
CA LEU A 44 8.44 -4.99 -11.41
C LEU A 44 6.93 -4.77 -11.20
N ALA A 45 6.53 -3.64 -10.60
CA ALA A 45 5.15 -3.20 -10.49
C ALA A 45 5.04 -1.66 -10.56
N ASP A 46 3.95 -1.15 -11.14
CA ASP A 46 3.65 0.29 -11.22
C ASP A 46 3.07 0.79 -9.89
N VAL A 47 3.94 0.94 -8.89
CA VAL A 47 3.63 1.55 -7.59
C VAL A 47 4.53 2.77 -7.39
N ARG A 48 3.96 3.86 -6.91
CA ARG A 48 4.64 5.13 -6.68
C ARG A 48 4.41 5.64 -5.27
N VAL A 49 5.29 6.53 -4.84
CA VAL A 49 5.09 7.30 -3.61
C VAL A 49 3.80 8.12 -3.73
N GLY A 50 2.98 8.08 -2.70
CA GLY A 50 1.65 8.68 -2.65
C GLY A 50 0.52 7.78 -3.14
N ASP A 51 0.82 6.62 -3.74
CA ASP A 51 -0.22 5.64 -4.07
C ASP A 51 -0.82 5.03 -2.78
N ILE A 52 -2.12 4.70 -2.83
CA ILE A 52 -2.89 4.12 -1.72
C ILE A 52 -3.10 2.63 -1.96
N ILE A 53 -2.85 1.79 -0.96
CA ILE A 53 -3.07 0.34 -1.01
C ILE A 53 -4.42 0.02 -0.36
N HIS A 54 -5.31 -0.61 -1.13
CA HIS A 54 -6.67 -0.99 -0.72
C HIS A 54 -6.82 -2.48 -0.42
N ALA A 55 -6.05 -3.31 -1.11
CA ALA A 55 -6.10 -4.75 -0.91
C ALA A 55 -4.77 -5.38 -1.29
N VAL A 56 -4.44 -6.49 -0.63
CA VAL A 56 -3.27 -7.32 -0.94
C VAL A 56 -3.69 -8.77 -1.03
N THR A 57 -3.00 -9.58 -1.82
CA THR A 57 -3.17 -11.04 -1.70
C THR A 57 -2.43 -11.54 -0.49
N THR A 58 -3.02 -12.49 0.22
CA THR A 58 -2.39 -13.21 1.32
C THR A 58 -2.75 -14.69 1.25
N MET A 59 -1.98 -15.55 1.91
CA MET A 59 -2.33 -16.96 2.05
C MET A 59 -2.90 -17.25 3.44
N SER A 60 -4.02 -17.96 3.48
CA SER A 60 -4.61 -18.46 4.71
C SER A 60 -5.06 -19.91 4.51
N GLY A 61 -4.60 -20.81 5.38
CA GLY A 61 -4.93 -22.24 5.27
C GLY A 61 -4.50 -22.90 3.96
N GLY A 62 -3.40 -22.42 3.34
CA GLY A 62 -2.91 -22.91 2.05
C GLY A 62 -3.69 -22.42 0.82
N VAL A 63 -4.62 -21.49 1.01
CA VAL A 63 -5.39 -20.86 -0.07
C VAL A 63 -4.99 -19.40 -0.20
N LYS A 64 -4.65 -18.97 -1.41
CA LYS A 64 -4.39 -17.57 -1.73
C LYS A 64 -5.69 -16.81 -1.95
N GLY A 65 -5.89 -15.71 -1.24
CA GLY A 65 -7.07 -14.87 -1.32
C GLY A 65 -6.71 -13.39 -1.29
N ALA A 66 -7.68 -12.53 -1.64
CA ALA A 66 -7.55 -11.09 -1.47
C ALA A 66 -7.95 -10.70 -0.04
N LEU A 67 -7.12 -9.89 0.59
CA LEU A 67 -7.35 -9.26 1.88
C LEU A 67 -7.60 -7.77 1.65
N ASP A 68 -8.77 -7.30 2.04
CA ASP A 68 -9.10 -5.88 2.08
C ASP A 68 -8.36 -5.24 3.26
N THR A 69 -7.44 -4.32 2.99
CA THR A 69 -6.55 -3.76 4.03
C THR A 69 -7.31 -2.87 5.01
N HIS A 70 -8.36 -2.18 4.55
CA HIS A 70 -9.14 -1.27 5.39
C HIS A 70 -10.00 -2.04 6.40
N MET A 71 -10.46 -3.24 6.05
CA MET A 71 -11.25 -4.07 6.96
C MET A 71 -10.41 -4.99 7.84
N ALA A 72 -9.24 -5.44 7.36
CA ALA A 72 -8.51 -6.53 7.98
C ALA A 72 -7.21 -6.14 8.69
N CYS A 73 -6.64 -4.96 8.41
CA CYS A 73 -5.38 -4.52 9.00
C CYS A 73 -5.62 -3.31 9.91
N GLN A 74 -5.23 -3.42 11.18
CA GLN A 74 -5.34 -2.33 12.16
C GLN A 74 -4.14 -1.39 12.09
N ASP A 75 -2.99 -1.89 11.67
CA ASP A 75 -1.75 -1.12 11.51
C ASP A 75 -0.88 -1.65 10.36
N VAL A 76 0.31 -1.05 10.20
CA VAL A 76 1.27 -1.41 9.14
C VAL A 76 1.90 -2.79 9.41
N ASP A 77 1.97 -3.22 10.67
CA ASP A 77 2.56 -4.50 11.05
C ASP A 77 1.63 -5.65 10.62
N ASP A 78 0.31 -5.51 10.83
CA ASP A 78 -0.71 -6.45 10.34
C ASP A 78 -0.64 -6.61 8.80
N LEU A 79 -0.51 -5.49 8.09
CA LEU A 79 -0.37 -5.50 6.64
C LEU A 79 0.94 -6.19 6.21
N SER A 80 2.04 -5.91 6.91
CA SER A 80 3.34 -6.52 6.64
C SER A 80 3.30 -8.03 6.87
N GLU A 81 2.65 -8.49 7.94
CA GLU A 81 2.44 -9.92 8.21
C GLU A 81 1.60 -10.57 7.11
N ALA A 82 0.49 -9.94 6.69
CA ALA A 82 -0.34 -10.44 5.61
C ALA A 82 0.42 -10.56 4.27
N ILE A 83 1.29 -9.60 3.97
CA ILE A 83 2.17 -9.63 2.79
C ILE A 83 3.17 -10.78 2.90
N MET A 84 3.82 -10.93 4.06
CA MET A 84 4.82 -11.96 4.31
C MET A 84 4.25 -13.39 4.37
N ALA A 85 2.95 -13.54 4.65
CA ALA A 85 2.26 -14.82 4.62
C ALA A 85 2.16 -15.44 3.21
N ASN A 86 2.50 -14.71 2.14
CA ASN A 86 2.61 -15.28 0.79
C ASN A 86 3.89 -16.14 0.66
N GLU A 87 3.81 -17.41 1.06
CA GLU A 87 4.90 -18.39 0.94
C GLU A 87 5.36 -18.64 -0.50
N ASP A 88 4.52 -18.36 -1.50
CA ASP A 88 4.88 -18.43 -2.93
C ASP A 88 5.76 -17.26 -3.38
N GLY A 89 6.01 -16.29 -2.49
CA GLY A 89 6.79 -15.08 -2.75
C GLY A 89 6.14 -14.12 -3.74
N GLN A 90 4.89 -14.36 -4.14
CA GLN A 90 4.16 -13.52 -5.08
C GLN A 90 3.07 -12.74 -4.35
N ILE A 91 2.85 -11.50 -4.76
CA ILE A 91 1.81 -10.66 -4.19
C ILE A 91 1.13 -9.84 -5.29
N SER A 92 -0.19 -9.79 -5.24
CA SER A 92 -0.97 -8.81 -6.00
C SER A 92 -1.56 -7.78 -5.04
N MET A 93 -1.59 -6.52 -5.47
CA MET A 93 -2.09 -5.40 -4.69
C MET A 93 -3.07 -4.59 -5.53
N VAL A 94 -4.12 -4.09 -4.90
CA VAL A 94 -5.01 -3.08 -5.47
C VAL A 94 -4.51 -1.74 -5.00
N VAL A 95 -4.10 -0.91 -5.96
CA VAL A 95 -3.45 0.37 -5.72
C VAL A 95 -4.27 1.46 -6.38
N GLU A 96 -4.59 2.50 -5.63
CA GLU A 96 -5.21 3.73 -6.12
C GLU A 96 -4.16 4.81 -6.26
N ARG A 97 -4.10 5.42 -7.44
CA ARG A 97 -3.30 6.62 -7.67
C ARG A 97 -4.19 7.85 -7.50
N PRO A 98 -3.98 8.65 -6.44
CA PRO A 98 -4.67 9.92 -6.31
C PRO A 98 -4.27 10.87 -7.46
N PRO A 99 -5.17 11.76 -7.88
CA PRO A 99 -4.85 12.74 -8.91
C PRO A 99 -3.70 13.65 -8.45
N GLU A 100 -2.70 13.86 -9.32
CA GLU A 100 -1.65 14.83 -9.08
C GLU A 100 -2.25 16.25 -9.09
N GLU A 101 -2.59 16.80 -7.93
CA GLU A 101 -2.73 18.24 -7.79
C GLU A 101 -1.32 18.86 -7.76
N GLY A 102 -1.06 19.77 -8.70
CA GLY A 102 0.27 20.19 -9.12
C GLY A 102 1.25 20.66 -8.04
N GLU A 103 2.54 20.45 -8.33
CA GLU A 103 3.73 21.01 -7.67
C GLU A 103 3.62 21.24 -6.15
N GLY A 104 3.49 20.14 -5.39
CA GLY A 104 3.55 20.17 -3.93
C GLY A 104 3.05 18.89 -3.25
N ALA A 105 3.18 17.74 -3.92
CA ALA A 105 2.41 16.51 -3.72
C ALA A 105 2.66 15.71 -2.40
N PHE A 106 2.83 16.41 -1.28
CA PHE A 106 2.65 15.90 0.08
C PHE A 106 1.70 16.75 0.93
N ASN A 107 1.12 17.83 0.39
CA ASN A 107 0.16 18.67 1.11
C ASN A 107 -1.27 18.10 1.18
N TRP A 108 -1.53 16.93 0.59
CA TRP A 108 -2.80 16.20 0.76
C TRP A 108 -2.82 15.34 2.03
N ILE A 109 -1.76 15.36 2.84
CA ILE A 109 -1.86 15.07 4.29
C ILE A 109 -2.12 16.42 5.02
N PRO A 110 -3.23 17.15 4.81
CA PRO A 110 -3.50 18.28 5.67
C PRO A 110 -3.94 17.72 7.03
N ASP A 111 -3.24 18.14 8.08
CA ASP A 111 -3.86 18.45 9.38
C ASP A 111 -4.11 17.33 10.42
N VAL A 112 -3.60 16.09 10.27
CA VAL A 112 -3.71 15.08 11.36
C VAL A 112 -2.43 14.94 12.21
N ILE A 113 -1.24 15.19 11.68
CA ILE A 113 0.02 15.03 12.44
C ILE A 113 0.25 16.18 13.44
N ASN A 114 -0.56 17.26 13.43
CA ASN A 114 -0.28 18.47 14.20
C ASN A 114 -1.45 19.06 15.00
N LYS A 115 -2.31 18.21 15.57
CA LYS A 115 -3.16 18.64 16.70
C LYS A 115 -3.27 17.55 17.78
N TRP A 116 -2.67 17.91 18.93
CA TRP A 116 -2.75 17.33 20.28
C TRP A 116 -1.65 16.35 20.67
#